data_AF-A0A0D6Q362-F1
#
_entry.id   AF-A0A0D6Q362-F1
#
_cell.length_a   1.000
_cell.length_b   1.000
_cell.length_c   1.000
_cell.angle_alpha   90.00
_cell.angle_beta   90.00
_cell.angle_gamma   90.00
#
_symmetry.space_group_name_H-M   'P 1'
#
loop_
_entity.id
_entity.type
_entity.pdbx_description
1 polymer ?
#
loop_
_entity_poly.entity_id
_entity_poly.type
_entity_poly.pdbx_seq_one_letter_code
_entity_poly.pdbx_strand_id
1 'polypeptide(L)'
;MNDDFGIRKKPADRDSTLEKVDRVAEKLGFASREGRKRRNAVGPTMPVNVKLPEDTYNAFLKFCDDNEVTYRKGIEKLLIKAGYIEE
;
A
#
# COMPACT_ATOMS: atom_id res chain seq x y z
N MET A 1 22.28 -17.74 -7.42
CA MET A 1 21.24 -16.71 -7.63
C MET A 1 20.04 -17.20 -6.84
N ASN A 2 19.65 -16.47 -5.79
CA ASN A 2 18.62 -16.91 -4.85
C ASN A 2 17.30 -16.20 -5.19
N ASP A 3 16.30 -16.97 -5.58
CA ASP A 3 14.92 -16.55 -5.81
C ASP A 3 14.20 -16.31 -4.46
N ASP A 4 14.15 -15.06 -4.00
CA ASP A 4 13.42 -14.63 -2.78
C ASP A 4 11.93 -14.37 -3.11
N PHE A 5 11.18 -15.43 -3.41
CA PHE A 5 9.73 -15.36 -3.52
C PHE A 5 9.07 -15.40 -2.12
N GLY A 6 8.82 -14.21 -1.57
CA GLY A 6 7.53 -13.86 -0.96
C GLY A 6 7.05 -14.68 0.26
N ILE A 7 7.64 -14.45 1.43
CA ILE A 7 6.91 -14.64 2.71
C ILE A 7 6.27 -13.31 3.09
N ARG A 8 5.02 -13.08 2.69
CA ARG A 8 4.18 -12.07 3.38
C ARG A 8 3.95 -12.56 4.81
N LYS A 9 4.80 -12.14 5.73
CA LYS A 9 4.59 -12.30 7.17
C LYS A 9 3.22 -11.68 7.49
N LYS A 10 2.22 -12.52 7.74
CA LYS A 10 0.90 -12.14 8.26
C LYS A 10 1.17 -11.16 9.41
N PRO A 11 0.56 -9.96 9.45
CA PRO A 11 0.78 -9.08 10.59
C PRO A 11 0.41 -9.89 11.83
N ALA A 12 1.37 -10.02 12.74
CA ALA A 12 1.19 -10.79 13.96
C ALA A 12 -0.14 -10.36 14.58
N ASP A 13 -0.97 -11.36 14.88
CA ASP A 13 -2.13 -11.20 15.75
C ASP A 13 -1.67 -10.33 16.92
N ARG A 14 -2.21 -9.11 17.04
CA ARG A 14 -1.76 -8.18 18.07
C ARG A 14 -2.11 -8.84 19.38
N ASP A 15 -1.09 -9.40 20.03
CA ASP A 15 -1.24 -10.17 21.25
C ASP A 15 -2.06 -9.33 22.23
N SER A 16 -3.22 -9.84 22.64
CA SER A 16 -4.17 -9.12 23.50
C SER A 16 -3.54 -8.59 24.81
N THR A 17 -2.39 -9.14 25.18
CA THR A 17 -1.55 -8.67 26.28
C THR A 17 -0.89 -7.33 25.98
N LEU A 18 -0.36 -7.14 24.77
CA LEU A 18 0.32 -5.91 24.36
C LEU A 18 -0.66 -4.72 24.31
N GLU A 19 -1.90 -4.96 23.87
CA GLU A 19 -2.95 -3.92 23.92
C GLU A 19 -3.28 -3.48 25.35
N LYS A 20 -3.24 -4.41 26.32
CA LYS A 20 -3.46 -4.07 27.73
C LYS A 20 -2.30 -3.23 28.28
N VAL A 21 -1.06 -3.57 27.91
CA VAL A 21 0.14 -2.83 28.32
C VAL A 21 0.11 -1.41 27.76
N ASP A 22 -0.23 -1.24 26.49
CA ASP A 22 -0.33 0.08 25.85
C ASP A 22 -1.38 0.96 26.55
N ARG A 23 -2.57 0.40 26.86
CA ARG A 23 -3.63 1.11 27.61
C ARG A 23 -3.21 1.54 29.01
N VAL A 24 -2.39 0.73 29.70
CA VAL A 24 -1.87 1.09 31.03
C VAL A 24 -0.82 2.18 30.91
N ALA A 25 0.06 2.09 29.91
CA ALA A 25 1.06 3.11 29.63
C ALA A 25 0.42 4.47 29.29
N GLU A 26 -0.63 4.48 28.46
CA GLU A 26 -1.41 5.69 28.13
C GLU A 26 -2.02 6.32 29.39
N LYS A 27 -2.60 5.51 30.30
CA LYS A 27 -3.16 5.99 31.57
C LYS A 27 -2.11 6.59 32.51
N LEU A 28 -0.87 6.15 32.41
CA LEU A 28 0.28 6.65 33.17
C LEU A 28 0.96 7.85 32.48
N GLY A 29 0.41 8.35 31.37
CA GLY A 29 0.91 9.53 30.67
C GLY A 29 2.04 9.25 29.68
N PHE A 30 2.33 7.98 29.36
CA PHE A 30 3.27 7.64 28.31
C PHE A 30 2.60 7.81 26.94
N ALA A 31 3.17 8.68 26.10
CA ALA A 31 2.75 8.84 24.72
C ALA A 31 3.38 7.76 23.84
N SER A 32 2.55 7.04 23.08
CA SER A 32 3.04 6.02 22.14
C SER A 32 3.89 6.68 21.04
N ARG A 33 5.07 6.10 20.79
CA ARG A 33 6.02 6.57 19.76
C ARG A 33 5.65 6.09 18.35
N GLU A 34 4.76 5.11 18.24
CA GLU A 34 4.25 4.65 16.95
C GLU A 34 3.32 5.71 16.36
N GLY A 35 3.77 6.37 15.29
CA GLY A 35 2.94 7.29 14.54
C GLY A 35 1.66 6.57 14.07
N ARG A 36 0.49 7.10 14.46
CA ARG A 36 -0.80 6.57 13.98
C ARG A 36 -0.77 6.49 12.46
N LYS A 37 -0.76 5.26 11.92
CA LYS A 37 -0.83 5.01 10.48
C LYS A 37 -2.17 5.55 9.98
N ARG A 38 -2.18 6.77 9.42
CA ARG A 38 -3.38 7.35 8.84
C ARG A 38 -3.84 6.40 7.73
N ARG A 39 -5.07 5.92 7.84
CA ARG A 39 -5.71 5.16 6.77
C ARG A 39 -5.86 6.15 5.62
N ASN A 40 -5.16 5.94 4.51
CA ASN A 40 -5.30 6.75 3.30
C ASN A 40 -6.71 6.53 2.74
N ALA A 41 -7.71 7.21 3.31
CA ALA A 41 -9.09 7.18 2.88
C ALA A 41 -9.21 8.15 1.70
N VAL A 42 -9.14 7.60 0.49
CA VAL A 42 -9.22 8.35 -0.76
C VAL A 42 -10.64 8.22 -1.30
N GLY A 43 -11.60 8.96 -0.75
CA GLY A 43 -12.99 9.02 -1.25
C GLY A 43 -13.64 7.66 -1.56
N PRO A 44 -14.69 7.62 -2.40
CA PRO A 44 -15.21 6.37 -2.95
C PRO A 44 -14.16 5.75 -3.89
N THR A 45 -13.76 4.51 -3.63
CA THR A 45 -12.83 3.75 -4.48
C THR A 45 -13.46 2.44 -4.91
N MET A 46 -13.25 2.06 -6.17
CA MET A 46 -13.66 0.76 -6.70
C MET A 46 -12.42 -0.12 -6.88
N PRO A 47 -12.41 -1.37 -6.37
CA PRO A 47 -11.29 -2.27 -6.58
C PRO A 47 -11.24 -2.74 -8.03
N VAL A 48 -10.05 -2.72 -8.63
CA VAL A 48 -9.80 -3.26 -9.97
C VAL A 48 -8.90 -4.48 -9.81
N ASN A 49 -9.43 -5.67 -10.11
CA ASN A 49 -8.70 -6.93 -10.08
C ASN A 49 -8.57 -7.46 -11.50
N VAL A 50 -7.35 -7.50 -12.03
CA VAL A 50 -7.10 -7.94 -13.41
C VAL A 50 -5.94 -8.93 -13.42
N LYS A 51 -6.00 -9.89 -14.34
CA LYS A 51 -4.86 -10.76 -14.68
C LYS A 51 -4.22 -10.23 -15.96
N LEU A 52 -2.91 -10.07 -15.96
CA LEU A 52 -2.13 -9.59 -17.09
C LEU A 52 -1.10 -10.66 -17.48
N PRO A 53 -0.69 -10.72 -18.75
CA PRO A 53 0.55 -11.38 -19.14
C PRO A 53 1.72 -10.80 -18.35
N GLU A 54 2.70 -11.64 -18.02
CA GLU A 54 3.88 -11.24 -17.23
C GLU A 54 4.62 -10.06 -17.90
N ASP A 55 4.79 -10.11 -19.22
CA ASP A 55 5.48 -9.08 -19.99
C ASP A 55 4.79 -7.71 -19.86
N THR A 56 3.46 -7.69 -19.94
CA THR A 56 2.64 -6.49 -19.76
C THR A 56 2.74 -5.94 -18.34
N TYR A 57 2.74 -6.83 -17.34
CA TYR A 57 2.87 -6.42 -15.94
C TYR A 57 4.24 -5.80 -15.66
N ASN A 58 5.32 -6.41 -16.17
CA ASN A 58 6.68 -5.90 -16.02
C ASN A 58 6.88 -4.56 -16.74
N ALA A 59 6.31 -4.39 -17.93
CA ALA A 59 6.31 -3.12 -18.63
C ALA A 59 5.60 -2.01 -17.82
N PHE A 60 4.48 -2.34 -17.17
CA PHE A 60 3.77 -1.42 -16.29
C PHE A 60 4.57 -1.06 -15.03
N LEU A 61 5.25 -2.03 -14.41
CA LEU A 61 6.14 -1.75 -13.27
C LEU A 61 7.26 -0.78 -13.66
N LYS A 62 7.91 -1.03 -14.80
CA LYS A 62 8.96 -0.16 -15.34
C LYS A 62 8.44 1.26 -15.62
N PHE A 63 7.24 1.39 -16.16
CA PHE A 63 6.60 2.69 -16.37
C PHE A 63 6.41 3.45 -15.05
N CYS A 64 5.96 2.76 -13.99
CA CYS A 64 5.75 3.38 -12.69
C CYS A 64 7.07 3.83 -12.04
N ASP A 65 8.12 3.01 -12.17
CA ASP A 65 9.48 3.30 -11.68
C ASP A 65 10.08 4.54 -12.36
N ASP A 66 10.07 4.57 -13.70
CA ASP A 66 10.57 5.69 -14.52
C ASP A 66 9.86 7.02 -14.22
N ASN A 67 8.60 6.94 -13.77
CA ASN A 67 7.78 8.11 -13.45
C ASN A 67 7.73 8.45 -11.95
N GLU A 68 8.42 7.67 -11.10
CA GLU A 68 8.41 7.79 -9.63
C GLU A 68 6.98 7.85 -9.04
N VAL A 69 6.05 7.09 -9.64
CA VAL A 69 4.63 7.10 -9.24
C VAL A 69 4.18 5.77 -8.64
N THR A 70 3.20 5.85 -7.75
CA THR A 70 2.47 4.66 -7.29
C THR A 70 1.67 4.02 -8.43
N TYR A 71 1.36 2.73 -8.35
CA TYR A 71 0.57 2.02 -9.38
C TYR A 71 -0.76 2.72 -9.70
N ARG A 72 -1.45 3.24 -8.68
CA ARG A 72 -2.70 4.00 -8.88
C ARG A 72 -2.46 5.23 -9.75
N LYS A 73 -1.41 6.00 -9.44
CA LYS A 73 -1.03 7.19 -10.22
C LYS A 73 -0.48 6.83 -11.60
N GLY A 74 0.16 5.67 -11.74
CA GLY A 74 0.56 5.12 -13.02
C GLY A 74 -0.65 4.85 -13.93
N ILE A 75 -1.69 4.20 -13.41
CA ILE A 75 -2.95 3.97 -14.15
C ILE A 75 -3.59 5.30 -14.54
N GLU A 76 -3.68 6.27 -13.62
CA GLU A 76 -4.23 7.60 -13.90
C GLU A 76 -3.48 8.31 -15.02
N LYS A 77 -2.13 8.35 -14.96
CA LYS A 77 -1.29 8.91 -16.03
C LYS A 77 -1.50 8.22 -17.38
N LEU A 78 -1.63 6.89 -17.40
CA LEU A 78 -1.90 6.14 -18.63
C LEU A 78 -3.26 6.49 -19.22
N LEU A 79 -4.28 6.65 -18.38
CA LEU A 79 -5.62 7.03 -18.82
C LEU A 79 -5.69 8.47 -19.31
N ILE A 80 -4.96 9.41 -18.69
CA ILE A 80 -4.78 10.79 -19.18
C ILE A 80 -4.11 10.75 -20.55
N LYS A 81 -3.00 10.03 -20.69
CA LYS A 81 -2.27 9.89 -21.97
C LYS A 81 -3.12 9.27 -23.08
N ALA A 82 -4.04 8.37 -22.72
CA ALA A 82 -4.98 7.76 -23.64
C ALA A 82 -6.23 8.61 -23.92
N GLY A 83 -6.38 9.76 -23.25
CA GLY A 83 -7.49 10.70 -23.46
C GLY A 83 -8.80 10.31 -22.77
N TYR A 84 -8.77 9.40 -21.81
CA TYR A 84 -9.96 9.00 -21.03
C TYR A 84 -10.21 9.86 -19.80
N ILE A 85 -9.21 10.64 -19.36
CA ILE A 85 -9.27 11.53 -18.21
C ILE A 85 -8.63 12.86 -18.61
N GLU A 86 -9.24 13.98 -18.24
CA GLU A 86 -8.67 15.31 -18.40
C GLU A 86 -7.66 15.60 -17.28
N GLU A 87 -6.55 16.29 -17.62
CA GLU A 87 -5.45 16.63 -16.68
C GLU A 87 -5.85 17.65 -15.61
#